data_AF-A2RKM1-F1
#
_entry.id   AF-A2RKM1-F1
#
_cell.length_a   1.000
_cell.length_b   1.000
_cell.length_c   1.000
_cell.angle_alpha   90.00
_cell.angle_beta   90.00
_cell.angle_gamma   90.00
#
_symmetry.space_group_name_H-M   'P 1'
#
loop_
_entity.id
_entity.type
_entity.pdbx_description
1 polymer ?
#
loop_
_entity_poly.entity_id
_entity_poly.type
_entity_poly.pdbx_seq_one_letter_code
_entity_poly.pdbx_strand_id
1 'polypeptide(L)' 'MNLVRTSDPEAVILGGGLANNDIFYKLMLEKLNANTMRFVTEGVHQTEIDPRFIALKGCAVHAFKKLAGKEAQ' A
#
# COMPACT_ATOMS: atom_id res chain seq x y z
N MET A 1 5.50 -10.07 15.27
CA MET A 1 6.04 -10.41 13.93
C MET A 1 5.76 -9.22 13.03
N ASN A 2 6.75 -8.71 12.27
CA ASN A 2 6.58 -7.49 11.46
C ASN A 2 5.97 -7.83 10.09
N LEU A 3 5.14 -6.93 9.54
CA LEU A 3 4.43 -7.13 8.27
C LEU A 3 5.40 -7.50 7.13
N VAL A 4 6.47 -6.72 6.97
CA VAL A 4 7.51 -6.94 5.94
C VAL A 4 8.17 -8.32 6.05
N ARG A 5 8.31 -8.88 7.26
CA ARG A 5 8.89 -10.23 7.45
C ARG A 5 7.92 -11.36 7.12
N THR A 6 6.63 -11.08 7.12
CA THR A 6 5.57 -12.07 6.89
C THR A 6 5.11 -12.07 5.45
N SER A 7 5.05 -10.90 4.80
CA SER A 7 4.52 -10.76 3.45
C SER A 7 5.57 -10.56 2.37
N ASP A 8 6.84 -10.33 2.73
CA ASP A 8 7.96 -10.08 1.81
C ASP A 8 7.62 -9.13 0.64
N PRO A 9 7.15 -7.90 0.92
CA PRO A 9 6.68 -7.01 -0.12
C PRO A 9 7.83 -6.29 -0.83
N GLU A 10 7.74 -6.15 -2.15
CA GLU A 10 8.65 -5.30 -2.95
C GLU A 10 8.45 -3.81 -2.64
N ALA A 11 7.21 -3.40 -2.36
CA ALA A 11 6.83 -2.01 -2.06
C ALA A 11 5.84 -1.94 -0.89
N VAL A 12 5.88 -0.86 -0.11
CA VAL A 12 4.85 -0.55 0.89
C VAL A 12 4.19 0.79 0.54
N ILE A 13 2.89 0.76 0.24
CA ILE A 13 2.12 1.98 -0.04
C ILE A 13 1.32 2.36 1.20
N LEU A 14 1.55 3.57 1.72
CA LEU A 14 0.88 4.12 2.89
C LEU A 14 -0.28 5.01 2.46
N GLY A 15 -1.45 4.79 3.04
CA GLY A 15 -2.64 5.60 2.81
C GLY A 15 -3.30 6.09 4.09
N GLY A 16 -4.38 6.84 3.93
CA GLY A 16 -5.12 7.46 5.03
C GLY A 16 -4.59 8.85 5.40
N GLY A 17 -5.39 9.59 6.18
CA GLY A 17 -5.11 11.01 6.47
C GLY A 17 -3.79 11.26 7.21
N LEU A 18 -3.34 10.30 8.02
CA LEU A 18 -2.07 10.41 8.76
C LEU A 18 -0.85 10.19 7.86
N ALA A 19 -0.94 9.23 6.95
CA ALA A 19 0.15 8.91 6.02
C ALA A 19 0.38 10.02 4.99
N ASN A 20 -0.66 10.78 4.65
CA ASN A 20 -0.58 11.92 3.72
C ASN A 20 0.03 13.19 4.35
N ASN A 21 0.50 13.13 5.59
CA ASN A 21 1.24 14.23 6.22
C ASN A 21 2.76 14.03 5.98
N ASP A 22 3.38 14.96 5.23
CA ASP A 22 4.79 14.85 4.83
C ASP A 22 5.77 14.80 6.00
N ILE A 23 5.47 15.50 7.10
CA ILE A 23 6.31 15.50 8.30
C ILE A 23 6.26 14.13 8.96
N PHE A 24 5.05 13.59 9.12
CA PHE A 24 4.85 12.26 9.68
C PHE A 24 5.50 11.18 8.81
N TYR A 25 5.35 11.27 7.50
CA TYR A 25 5.98 10.34 6.55
C TYR A 25 7.51 10.34 6.68
N LYS A 26 8.15 11.52 6.72
CA LYS A 26 9.62 11.63 6.92
C LYS A 26 10.07 11.02 8.25
N LEU A 27 9.40 11.36 9.34
CA LEU A 27 9.70 10.80 10.67
C LEU A 27 9.54 9.28 10.71
N MET A 28 8.53 8.74 10.02
CA MET A 28 8.33 7.30 9.87
C MET A 28 9.50 6.65 9.16
N LEU A 29 9.92 7.20 8.00
CA LEU A 29 11.05 6.66 7.23
C LEU A 29 12.33 6.61 8.06
N GLU A 30 12.61 7.65 8.86
CA GLU A 30 13.79 7.71 9.74
C GLU A 30 13.79 6.62 10.84
N LYS A 31 12.61 6.11 11.21
CA LYS A 31 12.46 5.07 12.25
C LYS A 31 12.39 3.65 11.69
N LEU A 32 12.43 3.48 10.37
CA LEU A 32 12.41 2.15 9.77
C LEU A 32 13.70 1.37 10.08
N ASN A 33 13.53 0.09 10.40
CA ASN A 33 14.66 -0.78 10.67
C ASN A 33 15.31 -1.24 9.36
N ALA A 34 16.55 -0.81 9.09
CA ALA A 34 17.28 -1.10 7.86
C ALA A 34 17.35 -2.61 7.53
N ASN A 35 17.60 -3.47 8.52
CA ASN A 35 17.67 -4.91 8.30
C ASN A 35 16.32 -5.49 7.84
N THR A 36 15.21 -4.95 8.34
CA THR A 36 13.87 -5.41 7.96
C THR A 36 13.49 -4.89 6.57
N MET A 37 13.95 -3.69 6.20
CA MET A 37 13.60 -3.05 4.91
C MET A 37 14.44 -3.50 3.72
N ARG A 38 15.51 -4.28 3.92
CA ARG A 38 16.48 -4.66 2.87
C ARG A 38 15.90 -5.35 1.62
N PHE A 39 14.69 -5.92 1.72
CA PHE A 39 14.00 -6.60 0.61
C PHE A 39 12.82 -5.81 0.05
N VAL A 40 12.53 -4.64 0.60
CA VAL A 40 11.51 -3.72 0.06
C VAL A 40 12.20 -2.86 -1.01
N THR A 41 12.45 -3.46 -2.19
CA THR A 41 13.29 -2.89 -3.25
C THR A 41 12.75 -1.59 -3.82
N GLU A 42 11.43 -1.46 -3.91
CA GLU A 42 10.77 -0.25 -4.40
C GLU A 42 10.57 0.78 -3.28
N GLY A 43 10.79 0.41 -2.02
CA GLY A 43 10.68 1.31 -0.87
C GLY A 43 9.27 1.54 -0.34
N VAL A 44 9.10 2.62 0.43
CA VAL A 44 7.85 2.98 1.11
C VAL A 44 7.34 4.31 0.55
N HIS A 45 6.13 4.34 0.01
CA HIS A 45 5.55 5.50 -0.68
C HIS A 45 4.23 5.93 -0.06
N GLN A 46 3.87 7.21 -0.24
CA GLN A 46 2.51 7.68 0.00
C GLN A 46 1.61 7.32 -1.19
N THR A 47 0.33 7.03 -0.93
CA THR A 47 -0.65 6.77 -1.99
C THR A 47 -0.92 8.03 -2.82
N GLU A 48 -0.91 7.88 -4.14
CA GLU A 48 -1.33 8.94 -5.07
C GLU A 48 -2.84 8.90 -5.36
N ILE A 49 -3.53 7.84 -4.91
CA ILE A 49 -4.98 7.70 -5.09
C ILE A 49 -5.71 8.64 -4.13
N ASP A 50 -6.64 9.45 -4.67
CA ASP A 50 -7.52 10.30 -3.88
C ASP A 50 -8.21 9.50 -2.76
N PRO A 51 -7.93 9.81 -1.47
CA PRO A 51 -8.48 9.09 -0.33
C PRO A 51 -10.00 9.07 -0.29
N ARG A 52 -10.68 10.07 -0.86
CA ARG A 52 -12.15 10.14 -0.90
C ARG A 52 -12.76 9.05 -1.76
N PHE A 53 -12.01 8.54 -2.75
CA PHE A 53 -12.50 7.57 -3.72
C PHE A 53 -11.79 6.22 -3.65
N ILE A 54 -10.75 6.06 -2.83
CA ILE A 54 -9.92 4.84 -2.82
C ILE A 54 -10.74 3.57 -2.53
N ALA A 55 -11.63 3.61 -1.55
CA ALA A 55 -12.48 2.47 -1.20
C ALA A 55 -13.47 2.14 -2.33
N LEU A 56 -14.12 3.17 -2.90
CA LEU A 56 -15.06 3.00 -4.01
C LEU A 56 -14.37 2.41 -5.25
N LYS A 57 -13.19 2.91 -5.59
CA LYS A 57 -12.35 2.38 -6.68
C LYS A 57 -11.96 0.92 -6.43
N GLY A 58 -11.53 0.58 -5.21
CA GLY A 58 -11.21 -0.79 -4.83
C GLY A 58 -12.40 -1.75 -5.00
N CYS A 59 -13.58 -1.34 -4.52
CA CYS A 59 -14.82 -2.11 -4.69
C CYS A 59 -15.20 -2.29 -6.17
N ALA A 60 -15.09 -1.22 -6.98
CA ALA A 60 -15.39 -1.28 -8.40
C ALA A 60 -14.46 -2.25 -9.15
N VAL A 61 -13.15 -2.18 -8.89
CA VAL A 61 -12.17 -3.12 -9.46
C VAL A 61 -12.48 -4.57 -9.06
N HIS A 62 -12.84 -4.80 -7.79
CA HIS A 62 -13.23 -6.13 -7.33
C HIS A 62 -14.48 -6.65 -8.04
N ALA A 63 -15.50 -5.80 -8.21
CA ALA A 63 -16.72 -6.15 -8.94
C ALA A 63 -16.43 -6.50 -10.41
N PHE A 64 -15.65 -5.67 -11.11
CA PHE A 64 -15.30 -5.92 -12.52
C PHE A 64 -14.46 -7.18 -12.71
N LYS A 65 -13.48 -7.45 -11.82
CA LYS A 65 -12.72 -8.71 -11.85
C LYS A 65 -13.63 -9.93 -11.69
N LYS A 66 -14.64 -9.85 -10.82
CA LYS A 66 -15.60 -10.93 -10.60
C LYS A 66 -16.54 -11.15 -11.78
N LEU A 67 -16.90 -10.09 -12.51
CA LEU A 67 -17.70 -10.20 -13.73
C LEU A 67 -16.89 -10.84 -14.86
N ALA A 68 -15.68 -10.33 -15.13
CA ALA A 68 -14.80 -10.88 -16.16
C ALA A 68 -14.43 -12.36 -15.91
N GLY A 69 -14.19 -12.74 -14.65
CA GLY A 69 -13.92 -14.14 -14.29
C GLY A 69 -15.13 -15.08 -14.45
N LYS A 70 -16.35 -14.56 -14.44
CA LYS A 70 -17.57 -15.34 -14.73
C LYS A 70 -17.82 -15.51 -16.24
N GLU A 71 -17.38 -14.57 -17.07
CA GLU A 71 -17.49 -14.67 -18.53
C GLU A 71 -16.44 -15.62 -19.14
N ALA A 72 -15.39 -15.94 -18.38
CA ALA A 72 -14.32 -16.85 -18.78
C ALA A 72 -14.52 -18.33 -18.35
N GLN A 73 -15.62 -18.65 -17.66
CA GLN A 73 -16.03 -20.01 -17.27
C GLN A 73 -17.24 -20.45 -18.08
#